data_AF-A0A1G6C9F4-F1
#
_entry.id   AF-A0A1G6C9F4-F1
#
_cell.length_a   1.000
_cell.length_b   1.000
_cell.length_c   1.000
_cell.angle_alpha   90.00
_cell.angle_beta   90.00
_cell.angle_gamma   90.00
#
_symmetry.space_group_name_H-M   'P 1'
#
loop_
_entity.id
_entity.type
_entity.pdbx_description
1 polymer ?
#
loop_
_entity_poly.entity_id
_entity_poly.type
_entity_poly.pdbx_seq_one_letter_code
_entity_poly.pdbx_strand_id
1 'polypeptide(L)'
;MSIYPYEQTYPSITYGLFSLNILVNRKRLRELDNHTVIIVTDEIIDDSLIRKFAEILLLKGCKNIAFCGTNAEEWHQIFEKVDLDVNGFNGADGYEDFAVMWCFNDIESLPDELYSCWNEVLILCSSMSVLKECRAVISDSMDSVNYCNS
;
A
#
# COMPACT_ATOMS: atom_id res chain seq x y z
N MET A 1 -29.25 16.35 -19.73
CA MET A 1 -27.83 16.00 -19.49
C MET A 1 -27.73 15.75 -18.00
N SER A 2 -27.91 14.49 -17.57
CA SER A 2 -27.92 14.15 -16.14
C SER A 2 -26.49 14.03 -15.66
N ILE A 3 -26.09 14.94 -14.79
CA ILE A 3 -24.88 14.84 -13.99
C ILE A 3 -25.22 13.81 -12.92
N TYR A 4 -24.73 12.58 -13.08
CA TYR A 4 -24.75 11.63 -11.98
C TYR A 4 -23.83 12.18 -10.88
N PRO A 5 -24.25 12.24 -9.61
CA PRO A 5 -23.29 12.41 -8.53
C PRO A 5 -22.33 11.23 -8.64
N TYR A 6 -21.04 11.51 -8.78
CA TYR A 6 -20.00 10.49 -8.71
C TYR A 6 -20.08 9.94 -7.29
N GLU A 7 -20.80 8.83 -7.09
CA GLU A 7 -20.73 8.09 -5.84
C GLU A 7 -19.26 7.70 -5.67
N GLN A 8 -18.57 8.32 -4.72
CA GLN A 8 -17.19 8.01 -4.38
C GLN A 8 -17.15 6.62 -3.74
N THR A 9 -17.12 5.57 -4.57
CA THR A 9 -16.84 4.22 -4.10
C THR A 9 -15.34 4.09 -3.92
N TYR A 10 -14.88 4.24 -2.68
CA TYR A 10 -13.53 3.84 -2.31
C TYR A 10 -13.33 2.35 -2.64
N PRO A 11 -12.14 1.95 -3.12
CA PRO A 11 -11.80 0.54 -3.27
C PRO A 11 -11.90 -0.18 -1.92
N SER A 12 -12.09 -1.50 -1.94
CA SER A 12 -12.14 -2.30 -0.70
C SER A 12 -10.82 -2.14 0.08
N ILE A 13 -10.88 -1.51 1.26
CA ILE A 13 -9.70 -1.26 2.11
C ILE A 13 -9.58 -2.34 3.17
N THR A 14 -8.47 -3.07 3.15
CA THR A 14 -8.06 -3.99 4.21
C THR A 14 -6.95 -3.36 5.04
N TYR A 15 -7.06 -3.46 6.36
CA TYR A 15 -6.03 -2.99 7.29
C TYR A 15 -5.28 -4.16 7.92
N GLY A 16 -3.98 -3.98 8.13
CA GLY A 16 -3.12 -4.95 8.78
C GLY A 16 -2.00 -4.29 9.57
N LEU A 17 -1.45 -5.02 10.53
CA LEU A 17 -0.17 -4.66 11.13
C LEU A 17 0.95 -5.26 10.29
N PHE A 18 2.06 -4.53 10.19
CA PHE A 18 3.31 -5.01 9.64
C PHE A 18 3.80 -6.19 10.47
N SER A 19 3.55 -7.39 9.95
CA SER A 19 3.93 -8.64 10.60
C SER A 19 4.07 -9.70 9.52
N LEU A 20 5.18 -10.44 9.52
CA LEU A 20 5.36 -11.57 8.61
C LEU A 20 4.20 -12.58 8.71
N ASN A 21 3.54 -12.67 9.87
CA ASN A 21 2.40 -13.55 10.07
C ASN A 21 1.17 -13.17 9.23
N ILE A 22 1.00 -11.90 8.87
CA ILE A 22 -0.15 -11.46 8.06
C ILE A 22 -0.07 -11.99 6.64
N LEU A 23 1.14 -12.10 6.09
CA LEU A 23 1.41 -12.56 4.74
C LEU A 23 1.45 -14.09 4.62
N VAL A 24 1.81 -14.79 5.70
CA VAL A 24 1.96 -16.26 5.71
C VAL A 24 0.63 -16.98 5.99
N ASN A 25 -0.30 -16.37 6.74
CA ASN A 25 -1.39 -17.14 7.37
C ASN A 25 -2.82 -16.85 6.87
N ARG A 26 -3.03 -15.93 5.91
CA ARG A 26 -4.38 -15.61 5.42
C ARG A 26 -4.64 -16.23 4.05
N LYS A 27 -5.60 -17.17 3.99
CA LYS A 27 -6.23 -17.66 2.74
C LYS A 27 -6.72 -16.53 1.80
N ARG A 28 -6.90 -15.30 2.32
CA ARG A 28 -7.36 -14.10 1.59
C ARG A 28 -6.26 -13.23 0.96
N LEU A 29 -4.98 -13.42 1.32
CA LEU A 29 -3.84 -12.66 0.76
C LEU A 29 -2.93 -13.58 -0.07
N ARG A 30 -3.53 -14.58 -0.72
CA ARG A 30 -2.77 -15.59 -1.49
C ARG A 30 -2.04 -14.94 -2.67
N GLU A 31 -2.71 -13.99 -3.32
CA GLU A 31 -2.25 -13.21 -4.47
C GLU A 31 -2.49 -11.72 -4.18
N LEU A 32 -1.57 -10.86 -4.62
CA LEU A 32 -1.59 -9.40 -4.44
C LEU A 32 -1.45 -8.64 -5.78
N ASP A 33 -1.65 -9.35 -6.88
CA ASP A 33 -1.65 -8.83 -8.25
C ASP A 33 -2.67 -7.70 -8.46
N ASN A 34 -3.85 -7.83 -7.87
CA ASN A 34 -4.91 -6.80 -7.89
C ASN A 34 -4.92 -5.93 -6.63
N HIS A 35 -3.78 -5.74 -5.97
CA HIS A 35 -3.69 -4.92 -4.76
C HIS A 35 -2.71 -3.75 -4.90
N THR A 36 -3.11 -2.59 -4.40
CA THR A 36 -2.17 -1.53 -3.99
C THR A 36 -1.86 -1.73 -2.51
N VAL A 37 -0.57 -1.92 -2.18
CA VAL A 37 -0.13 -2.04 -0.79
C VAL A 37 0.42 -0.71 -0.33
N ILE A 38 -0.19 -0.13 0.71
CA ILE A 38 0.27 1.11 1.33
C ILE A 38 0.92 0.75 2.65
N ILE A 39 2.20 1.08 2.81
CA ILE A 39 2.97 0.81 4.02
C ILE A 39 3.14 2.13 4.77
N VAL A 40 2.60 2.20 5.98
CA VAL A 40 2.70 3.36 6.86
C VAL A 40 3.56 2.99 8.06
N THR A 41 4.73 3.62 8.20
CA THR A 41 5.72 3.26 9.21
C THR A 41 6.26 4.47 9.96
N ASP A 42 6.18 4.42 11.28
CA ASP A 42 6.79 5.35 12.24
C ASP A 42 7.91 4.70 13.08
N GLU A 43 8.17 3.40 12.86
CA GLU A 43 9.12 2.61 13.64
C GLU A 43 10.37 2.26 12.83
N ILE A 44 11.51 2.18 13.53
CA ILE A 44 12.77 1.66 12.97
C ILE A 44 12.71 0.14 13.06
N ILE A 45 12.74 -0.50 11.89
CA ILE A 45 12.69 -1.96 11.74
C ILE A 45 13.99 -2.42 11.08
N ASP A 46 14.47 -3.60 11.47
CA ASP A 46 15.68 -4.20 10.89
C ASP A 46 15.53 -4.46 9.38
N ASP A 47 16.52 -4.01 8.60
CA ASP A 47 16.60 -4.20 7.14
C ASP A 47 16.33 -5.63 6.69
N SER A 48 16.77 -6.64 7.44
CA SER A 48 16.58 -8.04 7.05
C SER A 48 15.11 -8.46 7.11
N LEU A 49 14.33 -7.85 8.00
CA LEU A 49 12.89 -8.06 8.08
C LEU A 49 12.17 -7.32 6.95
N ILE A 50 12.58 -6.08 6.65
CA ILE A 50 12.03 -5.28 5.55
C ILE A 50 12.27 -6.00 4.21
N ARG A 51 13.49 -6.51 3.97
CA ARG A 51 13.85 -7.28 2.77
C ARG A 51 12.99 -8.53 2.60
N LYS A 52 12.91 -9.38 3.63
CA LYS A 52 12.07 -10.58 3.60
C LYS A 52 10.62 -10.24 3.31
N PHE A 53 10.15 -9.13 3.88
CA PHE A 53 8.78 -8.69 3.68
C PHE A 53 8.55 -8.20 2.24
N ALA A 54 9.47 -7.41 1.69
CA ALA A 54 9.46 -6.98 0.29
C ALA A 54 9.46 -8.18 -0.66
N GLU A 55 10.33 -9.17 -0.43
CA GLU A 55 10.40 -10.40 -1.21
C GLU A 55 9.03 -11.10 -1.24
N ILE A 56 8.37 -11.25 -0.09
CA ILE A 56 7.07 -11.92 -0.02
C ILE A 56 5.98 -11.13 -0.76
N LEU A 57 5.95 -9.80 -0.65
CA LEU A 57 4.96 -8.97 -1.35
C LEU A 57 5.14 -9.05 -2.87
N LEU A 58 6.37 -8.92 -3.35
CA LEU A 58 6.71 -8.94 -4.77
C LEU A 58 6.47 -10.33 -5.37
N LEU A 59 6.86 -11.41 -4.67
CA LEU A 59 6.59 -12.80 -5.10
C LEU A 59 5.10 -13.16 -5.11
N LYS A 60 4.27 -12.43 -4.36
CA LYS A 60 2.80 -12.55 -4.42
C LYS A 60 2.18 -11.76 -5.58
N GLY A 61 2.99 -11.12 -6.40
CA GLY A 61 2.56 -10.36 -7.57
C GLY A 61 2.19 -8.91 -7.28
N CYS A 62 2.47 -8.38 -6.08
CA CYS A 62 2.18 -6.98 -5.80
C CYS A 62 3.06 -6.07 -6.66
N LYS A 63 2.43 -5.21 -7.47
CA LYS A 63 3.12 -4.26 -8.37
C LYS A 63 2.88 -2.79 -8.03
N ASN A 64 1.98 -2.46 -7.11
CA ASN A 64 1.71 -1.08 -6.71
C ASN A 64 1.95 -0.93 -5.21
N ILE A 65 3.01 -0.24 -4.83
CA ILE A 65 3.43 -0.13 -3.43
C ILE A 65 3.69 1.34 -3.08
N ALA A 66 2.96 1.86 -2.10
CA ALA A 66 3.15 3.21 -1.59
C ALA A 66 3.78 3.17 -0.18
N PHE A 67 4.63 4.15 0.13
CA PHE A 67 5.30 4.27 1.42
C PHE A 67 4.99 5.61 2.07
N CYS A 68 4.72 5.61 3.38
CA CYS A 68 4.45 6.80 4.17
C CYS A 68 5.05 6.70 5.57
N GLY A 69 5.42 7.85 6.12
CA GLY A 69 5.97 8.02 7.45
C GLY A 69 7.50 8.17 7.45
N THR A 70 8.07 8.25 8.65
CA THR A 70 9.45 8.70 8.89
C THR A 70 10.51 7.91 8.11
N ASN A 71 10.28 6.62 7.90
CA ASN A 71 11.25 5.72 7.26
C ASN A 71 10.83 5.31 5.82
N ALA A 72 9.88 6.03 5.21
CA ALA A 72 9.33 5.68 3.89
C ALA A 72 10.42 5.58 2.81
N GLU A 73 11.33 6.55 2.73
CA GLU A 73 12.41 6.57 1.73
C GLU A 73 13.39 5.41 1.89
N GLU A 74 13.73 5.05 3.12
CA GLU A 74 14.62 3.91 3.41
C GLU A 74 13.98 2.59 2.97
N TRP A 75 12.70 2.41 3.30
CA TRP A 75 11.94 1.23 2.89
C TRP A 75 11.80 1.16 1.37
N HIS A 76 11.51 2.28 0.73
CA HIS A 76 11.44 2.38 -0.73
C HIS A 76 12.74 1.87 -1.37
N GLN A 77 13.90 2.35 -0.92
CA GLN A 77 15.20 1.91 -1.44
C GLN A 77 15.49 0.43 -1.20
N ILE A 78 15.02 -0.13 -0.08
CA ILE A 78 15.14 -1.57 0.19
C ILE A 78 14.28 -2.37 -0.78
N PHE A 79 13.04 -1.93 -1.01
CA PHE A 79 12.12 -2.60 -1.91
C PHE A 79 12.59 -2.55 -3.37
N GLU A 80 13.11 -1.41 -3.85
CA GLU A 80 13.69 -1.31 -5.21
C GLU A 80 14.81 -2.35 -5.42
N LYS A 81 15.71 -2.50 -4.44
CA LYS A 81 16.79 -3.50 -4.51
C LYS A 81 16.24 -4.92 -4.60
N VAL A 82 15.20 -5.22 -3.83
CA VAL A 82 14.56 -6.53 -3.85
C VAL A 82 13.79 -6.75 -5.16
N ASP A 83 13.15 -5.73 -5.72
CA ASP A 83 12.45 -5.81 -7.00
C ASP A 83 13.41 -6.13 -8.15
N LEU A 84 14.60 -5.53 -8.14
CA LEU A 84 15.69 -5.89 -9.06
C LEU A 84 16.10 -7.36 -8.91
N ASP A 85 16.19 -7.87 -7.68
CA ASP A 85 16.57 -9.27 -7.44
C ASP A 85 15.46 -10.26 -7.83
N VAL A 86 14.19 -9.90 -7.65
CA VAL A 86 13.02 -10.75 -7.89
C VAL A 86 12.53 -10.70 -9.34
N ASN A 87 12.42 -9.50 -9.91
CA ASN A 87 11.83 -9.24 -11.22
C ASN A 87 12.86 -8.82 -12.29
N GLY A 88 14.08 -8.43 -11.90
CA GLY A 88 15.09 -7.82 -12.78
C GLY A 88 15.79 -8.75 -13.77
N PHE A 89 15.36 -10.00 -13.96
CA PHE A 89 15.94 -10.90 -14.98
C PHE A 89 14.89 -11.80 -15.64
N ASN A 90 14.10 -11.25 -16.57
CA ASN A 90 13.19 -12.02 -17.41
C ASN A 90 13.46 -11.82 -18.92
N GLY A 91 14.37 -12.64 -19.47
CA GLY A 91 14.30 -13.13 -20.86
C GLY A 91 14.59 -12.17 -22.02
N ALA A 92 14.82 -12.76 -23.20
CA ALA A 92 15.23 -12.11 -24.46
C ALA A 92 14.15 -11.22 -25.11
N ASP A 93 13.04 -10.98 -24.41
CA ASP A 93 11.80 -10.41 -24.93
C ASP A 93 11.58 -8.96 -24.47
N GLY A 94 12.47 -8.46 -23.59
CA GLY A 94 12.70 -7.03 -23.36
C GLY A 94 11.64 -6.27 -22.52
N TYR A 95 10.66 -6.95 -21.93
CA TYR A 95 9.72 -6.30 -21.01
C TYR A 95 10.16 -6.47 -19.56
N GLU A 96 10.60 -5.37 -18.98
CA GLU A 96 10.91 -5.23 -17.56
C GLU A 96 9.59 -5.15 -16.76
N ASP A 97 9.26 -6.19 -15.99
CA ASP A 97 8.06 -6.26 -15.16
C ASP A 97 8.36 -5.77 -13.73
N PHE A 98 8.77 -4.51 -13.60
CA PHE A 98 9.07 -3.89 -12.30
C PHE A 98 7.80 -3.44 -11.57
N ALA A 99 7.87 -3.41 -10.24
CA ALA A 99 6.82 -2.82 -9.43
C ALA A 99 6.91 -1.28 -9.48
N VAL A 100 5.74 -0.64 -9.51
CA VAL A 100 5.59 0.81 -9.36
C VAL A 100 5.57 1.12 -7.87
N MET A 101 6.52 1.96 -7.46
CA MET A 101 6.73 2.33 -6.07
C MET A 101 6.82 3.84 -5.90
N TRP A 102 6.22 4.39 -4.83
CA TRP A 102 6.29 5.82 -4.54
C TRP A 102 6.16 6.12 -3.05
N CYS A 103 6.64 7.30 -2.65
CA CYS A 103 6.47 7.81 -1.29
C CYS A 103 5.47 8.97 -1.26
N PHE A 104 4.73 9.10 -0.17
CA PHE A 104 3.95 10.30 0.15
C PHE A 104 4.22 10.74 1.59
N ASN A 105 4.08 12.05 1.82
CA ASN A 105 4.70 12.70 2.98
C ASN A 105 4.01 12.34 4.30
N ASP A 106 2.68 12.46 4.34
CA ASP A 106 1.93 12.47 5.60
C ASP A 106 0.70 11.56 5.53
N ILE A 107 0.31 11.01 6.69
CA ILE A 107 -0.90 10.19 6.83
C ILE A 107 -2.14 10.98 6.44
N GLU A 108 -2.13 12.31 6.60
CA GLU A 108 -3.20 13.21 6.19
C GLU A 108 -3.47 13.17 4.68
N SER A 109 -2.47 12.83 3.85
CA SER A 109 -2.61 12.67 2.39
C SER A 109 -3.11 11.29 1.97
N LEU A 110 -3.27 10.35 2.91
CA LEU A 110 -3.73 8.99 2.63
C LEU A 110 -5.08 8.94 1.87
N PRO A 111 -6.08 9.80 2.14
CA PRO A 111 -7.32 9.81 1.34
C PRO A 111 -7.06 10.10 -0.14
N ASP A 112 -6.18 11.04 -0.46
CA ASP A 112 -5.85 11.43 -1.85
C ASP A 112 -5.15 10.29 -2.60
N GLU A 113 -4.27 9.56 -1.90
CA GLU A 113 -3.62 8.36 -2.44
C GLU A 113 -4.63 7.24 -2.70
N LEU A 114 -5.61 7.06 -1.80
CA LEU A 114 -6.68 6.08 -1.99
C LEU A 114 -7.58 6.40 -3.18
N TYR A 115 -7.85 7.68 -3.45
CA TYR A 115 -8.60 8.10 -4.65
C TYR A 115 -7.88 7.75 -5.95
N SER A 116 -6.56 7.69 -5.90
CA SER A 116 -5.72 7.38 -7.05
C SER A 116 -5.61 5.86 -7.31
N CYS A 117 -6.06 5.04 -6.35
CA CYS A 117 -6.01 3.58 -6.46
C CYS A 117 -7.22 3.02 -7.23
N TRP A 118 -6.96 2.21 -8.27
CA TRP A 118 -8.00 1.54 -9.06
C TRP A 118 -8.30 0.10 -8.60
N ASN A 119 -7.47 -0.43 -7.70
CA ASN A 119 -7.44 -1.82 -7.25
C ASN A 119 -7.78 -1.92 -5.75
N GLU A 120 -7.90 -3.15 -5.22
CA GLU A 120 -8.08 -3.35 -3.78
C GLU A 120 -6.90 -2.75 -2.99
N VAL A 121 -7.16 -2.16 -1.82
CA VAL A 121 -6.09 -1.51 -1.05
C VAL A 121 -5.81 -2.30 0.23
N LEU A 122 -4.54 -2.59 0.46
CA LEU A 122 -4.04 -3.17 1.71
C LEU A 122 -3.15 -2.15 2.41
N ILE A 123 -3.63 -1.59 3.52
CA ILE A 123 -2.88 -0.66 4.37
C ILE A 123 -2.20 -1.45 5.48
N LEU A 124 -0.88 -1.38 5.55
CA LEU A 124 -0.04 -2.06 6.52
C LEU A 124 0.68 -1.05 7.39
N CYS A 125 0.39 -1.10 8.69
CA CYS A 125 0.90 -0.14 9.65
C CYS A 125 1.95 -0.78 10.57
N SER A 126 3.02 -0.06 10.89
CA SER A 126 4.03 -0.47 11.90
C SER A 126 3.38 -0.80 13.25
N SER A 127 2.44 0.04 13.70
CA SER A 127 1.84 -0.05 15.02
C SER A 127 0.31 0.06 15.00
N MET A 128 -0.33 -0.37 16.11
CA MET A 128 -1.78 -0.24 16.28
C MET A 128 -2.21 1.24 16.43
N SER A 129 -1.29 2.11 16.87
CA SER A 129 -1.53 3.54 16.97
C SER A 129 -1.65 4.15 15.57
N VAL A 130 -0.69 3.89 14.69
CA VAL A 130 -0.72 4.31 13.28
C VAL A 130 -1.95 3.76 12.56
N LEU A 131 -2.31 2.50 12.79
CA LEU A 131 -3.51 1.90 12.20
C LEU A 131 -4.79 2.65 12.58
N LYS A 132 -4.91 3.07 13.85
CA LYS A 132 -6.06 3.85 14.32
C LYS A 132 -6.08 5.24 13.68
N GLU A 133 -4.93 5.87 13.53
CA GLU A 133 -4.77 7.17 12.91
C GLU A 133 -5.17 7.13 11.42
N CYS A 134 -4.66 6.16 10.65
CA CYS A 134 -5.07 5.95 9.27
C CYS A 134 -6.59 5.78 9.15
N ARG A 135 -7.21 5.00 10.05
CA ARG A 135 -8.67 4.82 10.05
C ARG A 135 -9.43 6.10 10.36
N ALA A 136 -8.93 6.92 11.30
CA ALA A 136 -9.55 8.18 11.65
C ALA A 136 -9.52 9.16 10.47
N VAL A 137 -8.35 9.36 9.86
CA VAL A 137 -8.18 10.25 8.70
C VAL A 137 -9.08 9.83 7.53
N ILE A 138 -9.14 8.54 7.23
CA ILE A 138 -10.00 8.03 6.15
C ILE A 138 -11.48 8.25 6.48
N SER A 139 -11.92 7.96 7.72
CA SER A 139 -13.30 8.18 8.14
C SER A 139 -13.70 9.66 8.06
N ASP A 140 -12.86 10.56 8.57
CA ASP A 140 -13.14 12.00 8.57
C ASP A 140 -13.23 12.55 7.13
N SER A 141 -12.44 12.01 6.20
CA SER A 141 -12.53 12.35 4.78
C SER A 141 -13.83 11.85 4.13
N MET A 142 -14.31 10.66 4.51
CA MET A 142 -15.56 10.09 3.99
C MET A 142 -16.79 10.84 4.52
N ASP A 143 -16.76 11.27 5.79
CA ASP A 143 -17.86 12.00 6.42
C ASP A 143 -17.97 13.43 5.90
N SER A 144 -16.84 14.09 5.60
CA SER A 144 -16.83 15.45 5.05
C SER A 144 -17.36 15.53 3.61
N VAL A 145 -17.22 14.48 2.81
CA VAL A 145 -17.85 14.37 1.48
C VAL A 145 -19.38 14.30 1.60
N ASN A 146 -19.91 13.58 2.58
CA ASN A 146 -21.36 13.43 2.76
C ASN A 146 -22.04 14.76 3.16
N TYR A 147 -21.33 15.64 3.88
CA TYR A 147 -21.83 16.97 4.24
C TYR A 147 -21.85 17.98 3.08
N CYS A 148 -20.94 17.85 2.10
CA CYS A 148 -20.91 18.73 0.93
C CYS A 148 -21.97 18.38 -0.13
N ASN A 149 -22.61 17.22 -0.03
CA ASN A 149 -23.64 16.74 -0.94
C ASN A 149 -25.07 16.79 -0.35
N SER A 150 -25.24 17.39 0.84
CA SER A 150 -26.52 17.54 1.54
C SER A 150 -27.12 18.95 1.42
#